data_AF-A0A6J2XJE7-F1
#
_entry.id   AF-A0A6J2XJE7-F1
#
_cell.length_a   1.000
_cell.length_b   1.000
_cell.length_c   1.000
_cell.angle_alpha   90.00
_cell.angle_beta   90.00
_cell.angle_gamma   90.00
#
_symmetry.space_group_name_H-M   'P 1'
#
loop_
_entity.id
_entity.type
_entity.pdbx_description
1 polymer ?
#
loop_
_entity_poly.entity_id
_entity_poly.type
_entity_poly.pdbx_seq_one_letter_code
_entity_poly.pdbx_strand_id
1 'polypeptide(L)'
;MDPIVPVGTELYIKENAAECHTDMYDILDSEAAFPILRRGCTFYFAIRFNREYIPTQDVVRVRFAIGPKPNVVKGTRVILPINPRKKRSIEDPNRWSISLNRVDGDTIAVQVRVSPHAPVGIWKCSLQTNIAGEKGRRNDYEIPDEIYIIFNPWNSHDGVYMEKEEEIKEYVLNEVGKIWCGTFKKPTGKHWVFGQFDDIVLPSAMLLLEKSGLPHSERGNPVMIARALSAIVNSVDDDGLVEGRWDGNYEDGTSPFAWTGSHAIMDQFLQSGGNPVKYGQCWVFSGATVTVCRTLGIPCRSTTNYVSAHDTNRSMTVDKFFDMFGNKIEESEEVDCKDSCWNFHVWNDVWMARPDLPPGYGGWQIIDATPQETSDQVYRCGPASIAAVQKGSKKFI
;
A
#
# COMPACT_ATOMS: atom_id res chain seq x y z
N MET A 1 2.69 1.41 -46.57
CA MET A 1 2.32 2.44 -45.58
C MET A 1 3.18 2.23 -44.36
N ASP A 2 3.67 3.27 -43.71
CA ASP A 2 4.39 3.11 -42.44
C ASP A 2 3.44 2.98 -41.25
N PRO A 3 3.82 2.22 -40.20
CA PRO A 3 3.08 2.21 -38.95
C PRO A 3 2.83 3.62 -38.44
N ILE A 4 1.61 3.86 -37.97
CA ILE A 4 1.24 5.15 -37.36
C ILE A 4 2.13 5.44 -36.15
N VAL A 5 2.60 6.67 -35.98
CA VAL A 5 3.56 7.05 -34.92
C VAL A 5 2.87 7.93 -33.89
N PRO A 6 2.87 7.59 -32.60
CA PRO A 6 2.40 8.48 -31.55
C PRO A 6 3.26 9.75 -31.49
N VAL A 7 2.61 10.92 -31.42
CA VAL A 7 3.25 12.25 -31.32
C VAL A 7 2.79 13.03 -30.08
N GLY A 8 1.87 12.47 -29.30
CA GLY A 8 1.40 13.05 -28.05
C GLY A 8 0.44 12.11 -27.32
N THR A 9 0.40 12.24 -26.01
CA THR A 9 -0.44 11.47 -25.11
C THR A 9 -1.05 12.37 -24.06
N GLU A 10 -2.30 12.10 -23.68
CA GLU A 10 -3.00 12.83 -22.62
C GLU A 10 -3.68 11.82 -21.69
N LEU A 11 -3.31 11.84 -20.41
CA LEU A 11 -3.77 10.91 -19.39
C LEU A 11 -4.88 11.51 -18.50
N TYR A 12 -5.37 12.71 -18.80
CA TYR A 12 -6.50 13.36 -18.12
C TYR A 12 -6.39 13.26 -16.60
N ILE A 13 -5.23 13.69 -16.07
CA ILE A 13 -4.78 13.37 -14.71
C ILE A 13 -5.83 13.74 -13.66
N LYS A 14 -6.36 14.97 -13.72
CA LYS A 14 -7.30 15.48 -12.70
C LYS A 14 -8.68 14.85 -12.84
N GLU A 15 -9.18 14.69 -14.07
CA GLU A 15 -10.48 14.08 -14.33
C GLU A 15 -10.49 12.61 -13.92
N ASN A 16 -9.43 11.87 -14.27
CA ASN A 16 -9.30 10.47 -13.87
C ASN A 16 -9.09 10.32 -12.36
N ALA A 17 -8.43 11.27 -11.70
CA ALA A 17 -8.27 11.24 -10.25
C ALA A 17 -9.62 11.37 -9.53
N ALA A 18 -10.49 12.28 -9.98
CA ALA A 18 -11.84 12.43 -9.44
C ALA A 18 -12.68 11.15 -9.63
N GLU A 19 -12.66 10.55 -10.82
CA GLU A 19 -13.37 9.30 -11.10
C GLU A 19 -12.82 8.10 -10.30
N CYS A 20 -11.53 8.13 -9.93
CA CYS A 20 -10.87 7.06 -9.18
C CYS A 20 -10.72 7.33 -7.68
N HIS A 21 -11.35 8.39 -7.14
CA HIS A 21 -11.25 8.78 -5.71
C HIS A 21 -9.80 8.96 -5.24
N THR A 22 -9.01 9.67 -6.05
CA THR A 22 -7.61 10.01 -5.82
C THR A 22 -7.36 11.50 -6.01
N ASP A 23 -8.40 12.32 -6.13
CA ASP A 23 -8.36 13.77 -6.29
C ASP A 23 -7.82 14.53 -5.07
N MET A 24 -7.75 13.88 -3.91
CA MET A 24 -7.22 14.49 -2.68
C MET A 24 -5.69 14.50 -2.57
N TYR A 25 -4.96 13.76 -3.43
CA TYR A 25 -3.50 13.72 -3.35
C TYR A 25 -2.89 15.03 -3.89
N ASP A 26 -2.19 15.76 -3.04
CA ASP A 26 -1.63 17.09 -3.34
C ASP A 26 -0.64 17.08 -4.50
N ILE A 27 0.01 15.93 -4.74
CA ILE A 27 0.96 15.77 -5.86
C ILE A 27 0.31 15.99 -7.24
N LEU A 28 -1.02 15.89 -7.35
CA LEU A 28 -1.77 16.18 -8.58
C LEU A 28 -1.77 17.66 -8.96
N ASP A 29 -1.45 18.55 -8.02
CA ASP A 29 -1.34 20.00 -8.25
C ASP A 29 0.11 20.46 -8.43
N SER A 30 1.08 19.54 -8.35
CA SER A 30 2.50 19.85 -8.56
C SER A 30 2.85 20.02 -10.05
N GLU A 31 3.98 20.68 -10.33
CA GLU A 31 4.52 20.79 -11.70
C GLU A 31 4.93 19.43 -12.30
N ALA A 32 5.11 18.41 -11.46
CA ALA A 32 5.45 17.04 -11.82
C ALA A 32 4.29 16.07 -11.55
N ALA A 33 3.05 16.53 -11.74
CA ALA A 33 1.86 15.72 -11.51
C ALA A 33 1.88 14.43 -12.35
N PHE A 34 1.52 13.32 -11.70
CA PHE A 34 1.39 12.02 -12.35
C PHE A 34 0.03 11.39 -12.05
N PRO A 35 -0.51 10.54 -12.95
CA PRO A 35 -1.76 9.85 -12.71
C PRO A 35 -1.69 8.92 -11.49
N ILE A 36 -2.63 9.10 -10.56
CA ILE A 36 -2.86 8.19 -9.43
C ILE A 36 -4.22 7.54 -9.64
N LEU A 37 -4.23 6.22 -9.78
CA LEU A 37 -5.43 5.43 -10.06
C LEU A 37 -5.62 4.38 -8.97
N ARG A 38 -6.88 4.07 -8.66
CA ARG A 38 -7.21 2.87 -7.89
C ARG A 38 -7.41 1.69 -8.84
N ARG A 39 -6.91 0.52 -8.48
CA ARG A 39 -7.16 -0.71 -9.26
C ARG A 39 -8.66 -1.01 -9.34
N GLY A 40 -9.13 -1.65 -10.42
CA GLY A 40 -10.57 -1.79 -10.66
C GLY A 40 -11.29 -0.51 -11.13
N CYS A 41 -10.64 0.66 -11.10
CA CYS A 41 -11.18 1.90 -11.68
C CYS A 41 -11.05 1.89 -13.21
N THR A 42 -11.86 2.73 -13.85
CA THR A 42 -11.80 2.99 -15.28
C THR A 42 -11.30 4.40 -15.52
N PHE A 43 -10.32 4.57 -16.41
CA PHE A 43 -9.72 5.86 -16.73
C PHE A 43 -9.68 6.11 -18.24
N TYR A 44 -9.59 7.37 -18.64
CA TYR A 44 -9.49 7.79 -20.04
C TYR A 44 -8.06 8.11 -20.43
N PHE A 45 -7.72 7.82 -21.68
CA PHE A 45 -6.39 8.04 -22.22
C PHE A 45 -6.52 8.41 -23.70
N ALA A 46 -5.96 9.55 -24.11
CA ALA A 46 -5.93 9.97 -25.50
C ALA A 46 -4.52 9.84 -26.09
N ILE A 47 -4.49 9.44 -27.37
CA ILE A 47 -3.27 9.23 -28.14
C ILE A 47 -3.42 10.01 -29.45
N ARG A 48 -2.53 10.97 -29.68
CA ARG A 48 -2.41 11.69 -30.94
C ARG A 48 -1.31 11.07 -31.79
N PHE A 49 -1.57 10.92 -33.07
CA PHE A 49 -0.66 10.32 -34.03
C PHE A 49 -0.16 11.32 -35.07
N ASN A 50 0.87 10.93 -35.84
CA ASN A 50 1.42 11.73 -36.93
C ASN A 50 0.55 11.81 -38.19
N ARG A 51 -0.52 11.00 -38.27
CA ARG A 51 -1.51 10.98 -39.36
C ARG A 51 -2.85 10.44 -38.84
N GLU A 52 -3.88 10.53 -39.66
CA GLU A 52 -5.19 9.96 -39.34
C GLU A 52 -5.11 8.47 -38.99
N TYR A 53 -5.86 8.09 -37.95
CA TYR A 53 -6.02 6.71 -37.52
C TYR A 53 -7.00 5.99 -38.44
N ILE A 54 -6.57 4.89 -39.08
CA ILE A 54 -7.38 4.09 -39.98
C ILE A 54 -7.73 2.76 -39.29
N PRO A 55 -8.94 2.58 -38.73
CA PRO A 55 -9.33 1.41 -37.95
C PRO A 55 -9.11 0.03 -38.61
N THR A 56 -9.16 -0.03 -39.94
CA THR A 56 -9.02 -1.27 -40.70
C THR A 56 -7.57 -1.64 -40.99
N GLN A 57 -6.64 -0.68 -40.87
CA GLN A 57 -5.23 -0.85 -41.25
C GLN A 57 -4.30 -0.69 -40.05
N ASP A 58 -4.59 0.24 -39.13
CA ASP A 58 -3.73 0.55 -38.01
C ASP A 58 -4.05 -0.30 -36.79
N VAL A 59 -3.03 -1.05 -36.34
CA VAL A 59 -3.10 -1.83 -35.13
C VAL A 59 -2.34 -1.10 -34.03
N VAL A 60 -3.05 -0.73 -32.98
CA VAL A 60 -2.49 -0.05 -31.80
C VAL A 60 -2.66 -0.95 -30.58
N ARG A 61 -1.59 -1.12 -29.81
CA ARG A 61 -1.61 -1.82 -28.51
C ARG A 61 -1.06 -0.91 -27.43
N VAL A 62 -1.80 -0.75 -26.35
CA VAL A 62 -1.33 -0.09 -25.14
C VAL A 62 -0.72 -1.15 -24.24
N ARG A 63 0.45 -0.91 -23.68
CA ARG A 63 1.16 -1.84 -22.80
C ARG A 63 1.47 -1.19 -21.48
N PHE A 64 1.13 -1.88 -20.40
CA PHE A 64 1.48 -1.49 -19.04
C PHE A 64 2.49 -2.48 -18.47
N ALA A 65 3.45 -2.00 -17.71
CA ALA A 65 4.47 -2.84 -17.08
C ALA A 65 4.84 -2.31 -15.69
N ILE A 66 5.11 -3.22 -14.76
CA ILE A 66 5.59 -2.91 -13.41
C ILE A 66 6.79 -3.78 -13.05
N GLY A 67 7.75 -3.20 -12.33
CA GLY A 67 8.94 -3.87 -11.84
C GLY A 67 10.02 -4.12 -12.90
N PRO A 68 11.18 -4.68 -12.49
CA PRO A 68 12.37 -4.77 -13.34
C PRO A 68 12.29 -5.88 -14.40
N LYS A 69 11.44 -6.90 -14.22
CA LYS A 69 11.26 -8.02 -15.16
C LYS A 69 9.76 -8.27 -15.45
N PRO A 70 9.08 -7.36 -16.17
CA PRO A 70 7.65 -7.46 -16.44
C PRO A 70 7.26 -8.73 -17.22
N ASN A 71 6.22 -9.42 -16.77
CA ASN A 71 5.79 -10.70 -17.34
C ASN A 71 4.25 -10.80 -17.37
N VAL A 72 3.70 -11.27 -18.51
CA VAL A 72 2.25 -11.37 -18.71
C VAL A 72 1.59 -12.40 -17.81
N VAL A 73 2.23 -13.57 -17.63
CA VAL A 73 1.70 -14.66 -16.80
C VAL A 73 1.69 -14.26 -15.33
N LYS A 74 2.69 -13.49 -14.89
CA LYS A 74 2.78 -12.97 -13.52
C LYS A 74 1.94 -11.71 -13.27
N GLY A 75 1.18 -11.25 -14.25
CA GLY A 75 0.36 -10.04 -14.13
C GLY A 75 1.15 -8.72 -14.05
N THR A 76 2.48 -8.74 -14.18
CA THR A 76 3.33 -7.54 -14.14
C THR A 76 3.55 -6.89 -15.52
N ARG A 77 2.96 -7.47 -16.57
CA ARG A 77 2.90 -6.88 -17.92
C ARG A 77 1.52 -7.11 -18.53
N VAL A 78 0.92 -6.06 -19.06
CA VAL A 78 -0.40 -6.10 -19.70
C VAL A 78 -0.26 -5.57 -21.12
N ILE A 79 -0.89 -6.24 -22.10
CA ILE A 79 -0.90 -5.83 -23.51
C ILE A 79 -2.35 -5.77 -23.96
N LEU A 80 -2.83 -4.56 -24.24
CA LEU A 80 -4.21 -4.27 -24.57
C LEU A 80 -4.33 -3.80 -26.03
N PRO A 81 -4.69 -4.70 -26.97
CA PRO A 81 -4.95 -4.30 -28.34
C PRO A 81 -6.27 -3.52 -28.45
N ILE A 82 -6.23 -2.37 -29.11
CA ILE A 82 -7.42 -1.58 -29.39
C ILE A 82 -8.21 -2.26 -30.50
N ASN A 83 -9.48 -2.58 -30.24
CA ASN A 83 -10.37 -3.19 -31.22
C ASN A 83 -11.46 -2.18 -31.63
N PRO A 84 -11.42 -1.65 -32.87
CA PRO A 84 -12.39 -0.64 -33.31
C PRO A 84 -13.84 -1.13 -33.37
N ARG A 85 -14.06 -2.45 -33.48
CA ARG A 85 -15.39 -3.04 -33.53
C ARG A 85 -16.01 -3.24 -32.14
N LYS A 86 -15.20 -3.21 -31.08
CA LYS A 86 -15.66 -3.34 -29.69
C LYS A 86 -15.70 -1.97 -29.03
N LYS A 87 -16.88 -1.35 -29.07
CA LYS A 87 -17.16 -0.07 -28.39
C LYS A 87 -17.34 -0.21 -26.88
N ARG A 88 -17.40 -1.43 -26.34
CA ARG A 88 -17.49 -1.71 -24.90
C ARG A 88 -16.37 -2.65 -24.47
N SER A 89 -15.84 -2.40 -23.28
CA SER A 89 -14.85 -3.27 -22.63
C SER A 89 -15.44 -4.65 -22.33
N ILE A 90 -14.56 -5.66 -22.19
CA ILE A 90 -14.92 -7.08 -22.01
C ILE A 90 -15.82 -7.27 -20.75
N GLU A 91 -16.72 -8.25 -20.81
CA GLU A 91 -17.73 -8.60 -19.80
C GLU A 91 -17.16 -8.99 -18.41
N ASP A 92 -15.88 -9.36 -18.31
CA ASP A 92 -15.25 -9.77 -17.05
C ASP A 92 -14.74 -8.55 -16.27
N PRO A 93 -15.40 -8.17 -15.15
CA PRO A 93 -14.99 -7.01 -14.34
C PRO A 93 -13.62 -7.22 -13.67
N ASN A 94 -13.10 -8.46 -13.61
CA ASN A 94 -11.86 -8.79 -12.91
C ASN A 94 -10.61 -8.62 -13.78
N ARG A 95 -10.75 -8.28 -15.07
CA ARG A 95 -9.63 -8.20 -16.01
C ARG A 95 -9.37 -6.79 -16.50
N TRP A 96 -8.10 -6.56 -16.82
CA TRP A 96 -7.70 -5.40 -17.61
C TRP A 96 -8.44 -5.41 -18.95
N SER A 97 -8.96 -4.26 -19.34
CA SER A 97 -9.63 -4.12 -20.62
C SER A 97 -9.47 -2.72 -21.18
N ILE A 98 -9.54 -2.63 -22.50
CA ILE A 98 -9.48 -1.37 -23.24
C ILE A 98 -10.64 -1.34 -24.23
N SER A 99 -11.23 -0.18 -24.42
CA SER A 99 -12.21 0.05 -25.48
C SER A 99 -11.96 1.39 -26.16
N LEU A 100 -12.21 1.43 -27.46
CA LEU A 100 -12.10 2.65 -28.24
C LEU A 100 -13.36 3.49 -28.00
N ASN A 101 -13.18 4.65 -27.37
CA ASN A 101 -14.28 5.54 -27.01
C ASN A 101 -14.59 6.53 -28.15
N ARG A 102 -13.55 7.20 -28.67
CA ARG A 102 -13.68 8.20 -29.75
C ARG A 102 -12.52 8.11 -30.72
N VAL A 103 -12.81 8.42 -31.99
CA VAL A 103 -11.81 8.66 -33.05
C VAL A 103 -12.09 10.05 -33.61
N ASP A 104 -11.06 10.89 -33.68
CA ASP A 104 -11.12 12.25 -34.18
C ASP A 104 -9.86 12.53 -35.02
N GLY A 105 -9.95 12.21 -36.32
CA GLY A 105 -8.83 12.34 -37.26
C GLY A 105 -7.59 11.54 -36.84
N ASP A 106 -6.55 12.26 -36.41
CA ASP A 106 -5.26 11.74 -35.95
C ASP A 106 -5.24 11.35 -34.46
N THR A 107 -6.35 11.58 -33.74
CA THR A 107 -6.43 11.38 -32.30
C THR A 107 -7.46 10.31 -31.97
N ILE A 108 -7.08 9.38 -31.08
CA ILE A 108 -8.02 8.41 -30.51
C ILE A 108 -8.11 8.61 -29.00
N ALA A 109 -9.32 8.47 -28.46
CA ALA A 109 -9.54 8.38 -27.02
C ALA A 109 -9.99 6.96 -26.68
N VAL A 110 -9.30 6.35 -25.72
CA VAL A 110 -9.63 5.04 -25.19
C VAL A 110 -10.10 5.14 -23.75
N GLN A 111 -10.89 4.16 -23.36
CA GLN A 111 -11.26 3.92 -21.99
C GLN A 111 -10.59 2.62 -21.54
N VAL A 112 -9.80 2.69 -20.47
CA VAL A 112 -9.03 1.57 -19.91
C VAL A 112 -9.58 1.24 -18.53
N ARG A 113 -9.91 -0.03 -18.28
CA ARG A 113 -10.22 -0.54 -16.95
C ARG A 113 -9.03 -1.30 -16.39
N VAL A 114 -8.60 -0.89 -15.21
CA VAL A 114 -7.56 -1.57 -14.44
C VAL A 114 -8.17 -2.83 -13.80
N SER A 115 -7.48 -3.96 -13.80
CA SER A 115 -7.96 -5.13 -13.04
C SER A 115 -8.00 -4.83 -11.54
N PRO A 116 -9.03 -5.24 -10.78
CA PRO A 116 -9.05 -5.14 -9.32
C PRO A 116 -7.98 -6.00 -8.62
N HIS A 117 -7.27 -6.85 -9.35
CA HIS A 117 -6.15 -7.66 -8.84
C HIS A 117 -4.78 -7.16 -9.34
N ALA A 118 -4.73 -6.02 -10.01
CA ALA A 118 -3.47 -5.46 -10.49
C ALA A 118 -2.51 -5.23 -9.30
N PRO A 119 -1.22 -5.56 -9.46
CA PRO A 119 -0.19 -5.14 -8.53
C PRO A 119 -0.22 -3.65 -8.23
N VAL A 120 -0.15 -3.28 -6.96
CA VAL A 120 0.00 -1.88 -6.57
C VAL A 120 1.46 -1.44 -6.72
N GLY A 121 1.66 -0.19 -7.12
CA GLY A 121 2.98 0.37 -7.37
C GLY A 121 3.01 1.29 -8.58
N ILE A 122 4.22 1.56 -9.05
CA ILE A 122 4.50 2.45 -10.17
C ILE A 122 4.52 1.64 -11.48
N TRP A 123 3.66 2.00 -12.41
CA TRP A 123 3.51 1.37 -13.72
C TRP A 123 4.03 2.28 -14.83
N LYS A 124 4.75 1.68 -15.78
CA LYS A 124 5.16 2.33 -17.02
C LYS A 124 4.18 1.99 -18.14
N CYS A 125 3.90 2.98 -18.99
CA CYS A 125 3.05 2.81 -20.16
C CYS A 125 3.86 2.94 -21.46
N SER A 126 3.56 2.10 -22.44
CA SER A 126 4.13 2.21 -23.79
C SER A 126 3.11 1.84 -24.85
N LEU A 127 3.26 2.40 -26.03
CA LEU A 127 2.45 2.14 -27.20
C LEU A 127 3.22 1.28 -28.19
N GLN A 128 2.50 0.35 -28.81
CA GLN A 128 2.97 -0.42 -29.95
C GLN A 128 2.05 -0.16 -31.12
N THR A 129 2.61 0.19 -32.27
CA THR A 129 1.84 0.34 -33.50
C THR A 129 2.41 -0.53 -34.62
N ASN A 130 1.54 -1.07 -35.46
CA ASN A 130 1.91 -1.83 -36.66
C ASN A 130 0.78 -1.76 -37.70
N ILE A 131 1.08 -2.17 -38.93
CA ILE A 131 0.08 -2.31 -39.99
C ILE A 131 -0.55 -3.71 -39.92
N ALA A 132 -1.87 -3.78 -40.11
CA ALA A 132 -2.63 -5.02 -40.14
C ALA A 132 -2.13 -5.94 -41.26
N GLY A 133 -1.85 -7.20 -40.94
CA GLY A 133 -1.32 -8.18 -41.89
C GLY A 133 0.20 -8.15 -42.10
N GLU A 134 0.91 -7.11 -41.64
CA GLU A 134 2.36 -7.00 -41.76
C GLU A 134 3.07 -7.41 -40.45
N LYS A 135 3.93 -8.44 -40.49
CA LYS A 135 4.59 -9.00 -39.30
C LYS A 135 5.97 -8.42 -38.95
N GLY A 136 6.48 -7.42 -39.69
CA GLY A 136 7.84 -6.90 -39.49
C GLY A 136 7.95 -5.40 -39.23
N ARG A 137 6.95 -4.58 -39.60
CA ARG A 137 6.99 -3.13 -39.42
C ARG A 137 6.25 -2.74 -38.14
N ARG A 138 7.02 -2.33 -37.14
CA ARG A 138 6.53 -1.96 -35.80
C ARG A 138 7.17 -0.65 -35.37
N ASN A 139 6.40 0.17 -34.68
CA ASN A 139 6.92 1.29 -33.91
C ASN A 139 6.57 1.11 -32.43
N ASP A 140 7.51 1.44 -31.55
CA ASP A 140 7.30 1.48 -30.11
C ASP A 140 7.53 2.89 -29.61
N TYR A 141 6.66 3.34 -28.72
CA TYR A 141 6.73 4.64 -28.10
C TYR A 141 6.58 4.47 -26.60
N GLU A 142 7.57 4.91 -25.82
CA GLU A 142 7.49 4.93 -24.37
C GLU A 142 6.85 6.25 -23.93
N ILE A 143 5.87 6.16 -23.03
CA ILE A 143 5.25 7.33 -22.43
C ILE A 143 6.12 7.72 -21.23
N PRO A 144 6.59 8.97 -21.12
CA PRO A 144 7.45 9.39 -20.02
C PRO A 144 6.77 9.30 -18.65
N ASP A 145 5.45 9.52 -18.61
CA ASP A 145 4.68 9.58 -17.37
C ASP A 145 4.58 8.21 -16.70
N GLU A 146 4.84 8.21 -15.39
CA GLU A 146 4.61 7.06 -14.52
C GLU A 146 3.17 7.06 -14.02
N ILE A 147 2.57 5.87 -13.89
CA ILE A 147 1.18 5.71 -13.44
C ILE A 147 1.19 4.98 -12.10
N TYR A 148 0.68 5.63 -11.06
CA TYR A 148 0.57 5.04 -9.74
C TYR A 148 -0.74 4.27 -9.67
N ILE A 149 -0.68 2.99 -9.32
CA ILE A 149 -1.85 2.16 -9.09
C ILE A 149 -1.87 1.72 -7.63
N ILE A 150 -2.94 2.06 -6.91
CA ILE A 150 -3.14 1.75 -5.49
C ILE A 150 -4.40 0.88 -5.28
N PHE A 151 -4.66 0.44 -4.05
CA PHE A 151 -5.82 -0.36 -3.71
C PHE A 151 -7.15 0.43 -3.81
N ASN A 152 -8.26 -0.31 -3.97
CA ASN A 152 -9.58 0.26 -4.16
C ASN A 152 -10.63 -0.24 -3.16
N PRO A 153 -10.86 0.48 -2.06
CA PRO A 153 -11.87 0.09 -1.08
C PRO A 153 -13.32 0.31 -1.54
N TRP A 154 -13.56 0.99 -2.67
CA TRP A 154 -14.89 1.15 -3.26
C TRP A 154 -15.29 0.02 -4.21
N ASN A 155 -14.33 -0.78 -4.69
CA ASN A 155 -14.61 -1.81 -5.69
C ASN A 155 -14.87 -3.16 -5.02
N SER A 156 -16.06 -3.74 -5.23
CA SER A 156 -16.49 -5.01 -4.61
C SER A 156 -15.68 -6.25 -5.01
N HIS A 157 -14.84 -6.15 -6.04
CA HIS A 157 -13.94 -7.22 -6.48
C HIS A 157 -12.51 -7.04 -5.95
N ASP A 158 -12.23 -5.92 -5.27
CA ASP A 158 -10.96 -5.67 -4.61
C ASP A 158 -10.91 -6.41 -3.25
N GLY A 159 -9.75 -6.99 -2.94
CA GLY A 159 -9.50 -7.61 -1.64
C GLY A 159 -9.60 -6.67 -0.44
N VAL A 160 -9.64 -5.35 -0.61
CA VAL A 160 -9.82 -4.37 0.48
C VAL A 160 -11.17 -3.65 0.48
N TYR A 161 -12.15 -4.17 -0.26
CA TYR A 161 -13.48 -3.59 -0.37
C TYR A 161 -14.16 -3.37 1.00
N MET A 162 -14.71 -2.17 1.22
CA MET A 162 -15.61 -1.87 2.34
C MET A 162 -17.00 -1.52 1.82
N GLU A 163 -18.03 -2.13 2.40
CA GLU A 163 -19.42 -1.91 1.98
C GLU A 163 -19.94 -0.51 2.38
N LYS A 164 -19.51 -0.01 3.54
CA LYS A 164 -20.01 1.25 4.09
C LYS A 164 -19.10 2.41 3.74
N GLU A 165 -19.67 3.40 3.06
CA GLU A 165 -18.95 4.63 2.68
C GLU A 165 -18.45 5.42 3.90
N GLU A 166 -19.19 5.41 5.02
CA GLU A 166 -18.76 6.03 6.28
C GLU A 166 -17.46 5.42 6.83
N GLU A 167 -17.30 4.09 6.69
CA GLU A 167 -16.09 3.41 7.11
C GLU A 167 -14.92 3.74 6.17
N ILE A 168 -15.15 3.92 4.87
CA ILE A 168 -14.12 4.39 3.94
C ILE A 168 -13.69 5.83 4.29
N LYS A 169 -14.65 6.70 4.59
CA LYS A 169 -14.36 8.08 5.03
C LYS A 169 -13.45 8.08 6.26
N GLU A 170 -13.71 7.23 7.24
CA GLU A 170 -12.90 7.17 8.47
C GLU A 170 -11.57 6.44 8.29
N TYR A 171 -11.54 5.30 7.59
CA TYR A 171 -10.39 4.40 7.58
C TYR A 171 -9.47 4.56 6.37
N VAL A 172 -9.83 5.41 5.41
CA VAL A 172 -9.04 5.69 4.20
C VAL A 172 -8.88 7.20 4.00
N LEU A 173 -9.95 7.99 4.07
CA LEU A 173 -9.93 9.41 3.72
C LEU A 173 -9.61 10.35 4.88
N ASN A 174 -9.89 9.97 6.12
CA ASN A 174 -9.63 10.85 7.27
C ASN A 174 -8.12 10.96 7.52
N GLU A 175 -7.57 12.17 7.48
CA GLU A 175 -6.14 12.44 7.64
C GLU A 175 -5.72 12.70 9.08
N VAL A 176 -6.69 12.78 10.00
CA VAL A 176 -6.43 13.05 11.40
C VAL A 176 -7.09 12.00 12.27
N GLY A 177 -6.43 11.65 13.37
CA GLY A 177 -6.93 10.63 14.28
C GLY A 177 -6.48 10.85 15.72
N LYS A 178 -6.86 9.91 16.55
CA LYS A 178 -6.40 9.81 17.94
C LYS A 178 -5.77 8.45 18.16
N ILE A 179 -4.55 8.45 18.69
CA ILE A 179 -3.89 7.25 19.19
C ILE A 179 -4.03 7.26 20.70
N TRP A 180 -4.66 6.23 21.25
CA TRP A 180 -4.90 6.12 22.68
C TRP A 180 -3.64 5.64 23.39
N CYS A 181 -3.20 6.40 24.39
CA CYS A 181 -2.04 6.13 25.22
C CYS A 181 -2.46 6.17 26.71
N GLY A 182 -1.47 6.23 27.61
CA GLY A 182 -1.68 6.42 29.03
C GLY A 182 -1.85 5.09 29.77
N THR A 183 -2.85 4.98 30.63
CA THR A 183 -3.13 3.74 31.37
C THR A 183 -4.61 3.40 31.27
N PHE A 184 -5.00 2.16 31.55
CA PHE A 184 -6.42 1.77 31.54
C PHE A 184 -7.29 2.61 32.50
N LYS A 185 -6.71 3.15 33.57
CA LYS A 185 -7.41 4.03 34.54
C LYS A 185 -7.56 5.47 34.05
N LYS A 186 -6.65 5.91 33.18
CA LYS A 186 -6.61 7.28 32.66
C LYS A 186 -6.13 7.23 31.20
N PRO A 187 -6.99 6.77 30.27
CA PRO A 187 -6.67 6.75 28.86
C PRO A 187 -6.52 8.19 28.36
N THR A 188 -5.48 8.45 27.58
CA THR A 188 -5.21 9.78 27.00
C THR A 188 -5.11 9.65 25.48
N GLY A 189 -5.94 10.39 24.75
CA GLY A 189 -5.87 10.44 23.29
C GLY A 189 -4.78 11.42 22.84
N LYS A 190 -3.73 10.93 22.19
CA LYS A 190 -2.77 11.75 21.46
C LYS A 190 -3.33 12.02 20.06
N HIS A 191 -3.54 13.29 19.73
CA HIS A 191 -3.90 13.67 18.36
C HIS A 191 -2.74 13.35 17.42
N TRP A 192 -3.06 12.83 16.24
CA TRP A 192 -2.09 12.47 15.22
C TRP A 192 -2.58 12.92 13.86
N VAL A 193 -1.70 13.56 13.10
CA VAL A 193 -1.92 13.88 11.68
C VAL A 193 -1.28 12.78 10.84
N PHE A 194 -2.08 11.93 10.23
CA PHE A 194 -1.61 10.93 9.27
C PHE A 194 -1.11 11.61 7.99
N GLY A 195 -1.90 12.54 7.43
CA GLY A 195 -1.50 13.34 6.25
C GLY A 195 -1.22 12.49 5.01
N GLN A 196 -1.98 11.41 4.80
CA GLN A 196 -1.68 10.42 3.77
C GLN A 196 -1.73 10.95 2.32
N PHE A 197 -2.29 12.15 2.13
CA PHE A 197 -2.44 12.79 0.82
C PHE A 197 -1.43 13.91 0.55
N ASP A 198 -0.63 14.29 1.54
CA ASP A 198 0.52 15.18 1.34
C ASP A 198 1.44 14.62 0.25
N ASP A 199 2.02 15.51 -0.56
CA ASP A 199 2.78 15.20 -1.78
C ASP A 199 3.95 14.21 -1.58
N ILE A 200 4.57 14.23 -0.40
CA ILE A 200 5.73 13.40 -0.06
C ILE A 200 5.38 11.97 0.34
N VAL A 201 4.14 11.73 0.79
CA VAL A 201 3.78 10.49 1.49
C VAL A 201 3.62 9.32 0.53
N LEU A 202 3.00 9.52 -0.62
CA LEU A 202 2.85 8.47 -1.64
C LEU A 202 4.21 8.03 -2.23
N PRO A 203 5.11 8.93 -2.65
CA PRO A 203 6.47 8.57 -3.04
C PRO A 203 7.24 7.81 -1.94
N SER A 204 7.13 8.25 -0.69
CA SER A 204 7.76 7.59 0.46
C SER A 204 7.21 6.16 0.67
N ALA A 205 5.90 5.97 0.54
CA ALA A 205 5.27 4.65 0.62
C ALA A 205 5.71 3.73 -0.53
N MET A 206 5.89 4.27 -1.75
CA MET A 206 6.41 3.50 -2.87
C MET A 206 7.87 3.09 -2.65
N LEU A 207 8.71 3.98 -2.11
CA LEU A 207 10.09 3.65 -1.74
C LEU A 207 10.14 2.54 -0.68
N LEU A 208 9.28 2.60 0.34
CA LEU A 208 9.16 1.53 1.34
C LEU A 208 8.77 0.18 0.71
N LEU A 209 7.81 0.18 -0.23
CA LEU A 209 7.46 -1.05 -0.96
C LEU A 209 8.62 -1.60 -1.78
N GLU A 210 9.43 -0.76 -2.42
CA GLU A 210 10.64 -1.22 -3.11
C GLU A 210 11.68 -1.78 -2.13
N LYS A 211 11.92 -1.10 -1.00
CA LYS A 211 12.85 -1.58 0.03
C LYS A 211 12.42 -2.88 0.70
N SER A 212 11.11 -3.13 0.80
CA SER A 212 10.58 -4.39 1.35
C SER A 212 11.02 -5.65 0.59
N GLY A 213 11.54 -5.50 -0.64
CA GLY A 213 11.92 -6.63 -1.50
C GLY A 213 10.74 -7.48 -1.97
N LEU A 214 9.49 -7.11 -1.63
CA LEU A 214 8.30 -7.85 -2.03
C LEU A 214 8.21 -7.88 -3.57
N PRO A 215 8.22 -9.07 -4.20
CA PRO A 215 8.17 -9.18 -5.65
C PRO A 215 6.95 -8.46 -6.22
N HIS A 216 7.11 -7.67 -7.30
CA HIS A 216 6.01 -6.93 -7.91
C HIS A 216 4.81 -7.80 -8.30
N SER A 217 4.99 -9.09 -8.59
CA SER A 217 3.88 -10.00 -8.87
C SER A 217 2.98 -10.30 -7.66
N GLU A 218 3.52 -10.20 -6.44
CA GLU A 218 2.81 -10.44 -5.18
C GLU A 218 2.15 -9.17 -4.64
N ARG A 219 2.50 -7.98 -5.18
CA ARG A 219 1.95 -6.69 -4.74
C ARG A 219 0.47 -6.50 -5.08
N GLY A 220 -0.16 -7.44 -5.78
CA GLY A 220 -1.62 -7.47 -5.97
C GLY A 220 -2.36 -8.08 -4.76
N ASN A 221 -1.65 -8.74 -3.85
CA ASN A 221 -2.24 -9.42 -2.70
C ASN A 221 -2.17 -8.53 -1.44
N PRO A 222 -3.31 -8.07 -0.87
CA PRO A 222 -3.29 -7.23 0.32
C PRO A 222 -2.67 -7.93 1.55
N VAL A 223 -2.74 -9.26 1.62
CA VAL A 223 -2.13 -10.05 2.71
C VAL A 223 -0.60 -9.94 2.65
N MET A 224 -0.03 -10.04 1.45
CA MET A 224 1.41 -9.95 1.24
C MET A 224 1.92 -8.52 1.47
N ILE A 225 1.16 -7.52 1.03
CA ILE A 225 1.47 -6.11 1.29
C ILE A 225 1.41 -5.83 2.80
N ALA A 226 0.35 -6.24 3.50
CA ALA A 226 0.24 -6.01 4.94
C ALA A 226 1.39 -6.66 5.72
N ARG A 227 1.80 -7.88 5.34
CA ARG A 227 2.97 -8.55 5.91
C ARG A 227 4.26 -7.78 5.65
N ALA A 228 4.47 -7.28 4.43
CA ALA A 228 5.63 -6.46 4.09
C ALA A 228 5.65 -5.13 4.86
N LEU A 229 4.50 -4.46 4.99
CA LEU A 229 4.36 -3.21 5.74
C LEU A 229 4.63 -3.39 7.23
N SER A 230 4.22 -4.51 7.83
CA SER A 230 4.54 -4.82 9.23
C SER A 230 6.03 -5.01 9.50
N ALA A 231 6.83 -5.34 8.48
CA ALA A 231 8.29 -5.41 8.61
C ALA A 231 8.93 -4.04 8.32
N ILE A 232 8.67 -3.46 7.15
CA ILE A 232 9.45 -2.34 6.62
C ILE A 232 9.19 -1.00 7.32
N VAL A 233 8.16 -0.90 8.17
CA VAL A 233 7.94 0.32 8.97
C VAL A 233 8.94 0.42 10.13
N ASN A 234 9.48 -0.71 10.63
CA ASN A 234 10.60 -0.69 11.58
C ASN A 234 11.93 -0.92 10.86
N SER A 235 13.03 -0.48 11.48
CA SER A 235 14.35 -0.51 10.86
C SER A 235 15.22 -1.71 11.23
N VAL A 236 14.74 -2.64 12.06
CA VAL A 236 15.63 -3.61 12.74
C VAL A 236 16.34 -4.54 11.76
N ASP A 237 15.65 -5.00 10.72
CA ASP A 237 16.20 -5.98 9.78
C ASP A 237 16.47 -5.39 8.37
N ASP A 238 15.68 -4.40 7.95
CA ASP A 238 15.56 -4.01 6.53
C ASP A 238 15.88 -2.52 6.25
N ASP A 239 16.49 -1.80 7.19
CA ASP A 239 16.68 -0.33 7.13
C ASP A 239 15.38 0.40 6.74
N GLY A 240 14.27 -0.02 7.37
CA GLY A 240 12.92 0.50 7.15
C GLY A 240 12.70 1.94 7.63
N LEU A 241 11.44 2.31 7.86
CA LEU A 241 11.06 3.71 8.06
C LEU A 241 11.58 4.32 9.37
N VAL A 242 11.36 3.67 10.51
CA VAL A 242 11.59 4.26 11.84
C VAL A 242 12.50 3.38 12.69
N GLU A 243 13.47 4.00 13.37
CA GLU A 243 14.33 3.36 14.35
C GLU A 243 13.71 3.44 15.76
N GLY A 244 13.56 2.30 16.42
CA GLY A 244 12.93 2.22 17.76
C GLY A 244 13.91 2.50 18.89
N ARG A 245 13.51 3.29 19.91
CA ARG A 245 14.36 3.53 21.10
C ARG A 245 13.56 3.79 22.39
N TRP A 246 13.96 3.11 23.48
CA TRP A 246 13.26 3.09 24.77
C TRP A 246 14.12 3.44 25.99
N ASP A 247 15.42 3.71 25.81
CA ASP A 247 16.36 4.00 26.92
C ASP A 247 16.21 5.41 27.53
N GLY A 248 15.37 6.26 26.94
CA GLY A 248 15.14 7.64 27.37
C GLY A 248 16.17 8.65 26.87
N ASN A 249 17.17 8.22 26.08
CA ASN A 249 18.16 9.11 25.48
C ASN A 249 17.90 9.30 23.98
N TYR A 250 17.62 10.53 23.56
CA TYR A 250 17.24 10.86 22.19
C TYR A 250 18.05 12.03 21.62
N GLU A 251 19.23 12.33 22.15
CA GLU A 251 20.01 13.53 21.78
C GLU A 251 20.41 13.58 20.29
N ASP A 252 20.57 12.44 19.64
CA ASP A 252 20.95 12.32 18.23
C ASP A 252 19.74 12.16 17.27
N GLY A 253 18.52 12.35 17.76
CA GLY A 253 17.31 12.20 16.96
C GLY A 253 16.10 12.94 17.54
N THR A 254 14.90 12.56 17.11
CA THR A 254 13.65 13.13 17.63
C THR A 254 13.08 12.22 18.72
N SER A 255 12.73 12.78 19.87
CA SER A 255 12.05 12.04 20.93
C SER A 255 10.72 11.47 20.45
N PRO A 256 10.38 10.19 20.71
CA PRO A 256 9.12 9.57 20.26
C PRO A 256 7.85 10.33 20.65
N PHE A 257 7.87 11.08 21.77
CA PHE A 257 6.71 11.88 22.22
C PHE A 257 6.56 13.21 21.47
N ALA A 258 7.62 13.72 20.85
CA ALA A 258 7.64 14.99 20.13
C ALA A 258 6.90 14.91 18.79
N TRP A 259 6.82 13.72 18.17
CA TRP A 259 6.05 13.54 16.95
C TRP A 259 4.57 13.85 17.13
N THR A 260 4.00 14.59 16.19
CA THR A 260 2.58 14.97 16.13
C THR A 260 1.86 14.42 14.91
N GLY A 261 2.61 13.80 13.99
CA GLY A 261 2.09 13.28 12.74
C GLY A 261 3.15 12.51 11.97
N SER A 262 2.75 11.88 10.88
CA SER A 262 3.61 11.01 10.07
C SER A 262 4.32 11.73 8.94
N HIS A 263 3.80 12.87 8.46
CA HIS A 263 4.40 13.65 7.38
C HIS A 263 5.90 13.89 7.58
N ALA A 264 6.29 14.48 8.73
CA ALA A 264 7.70 14.81 9.00
C ALA A 264 8.62 13.57 9.05
N ILE A 265 8.09 12.41 9.43
CA ILE A 265 8.83 11.14 9.41
C ILE A 265 9.04 10.70 7.96
N MET A 266 7.99 10.72 7.14
CA MET A 266 8.05 10.33 5.73
C MET A 266 8.96 11.26 4.92
N ASP A 267 8.90 12.56 5.20
CA ASP A 267 9.75 13.57 4.56
C ASP A 267 11.24 13.37 4.89
N GLN A 268 11.59 13.20 6.17
CA GLN A 268 12.97 12.90 6.56
C GLN A 268 13.48 11.59 5.95
N PHE A 269 12.62 10.57 5.88
CA PHE A 269 12.96 9.30 5.24
C PHE A 269 13.27 9.49 3.75
N LEU A 270 12.42 10.19 3.01
CA LEU A 270 12.63 10.38 1.58
C LEU A 270 13.85 11.27 1.28
N GLN A 271 14.00 12.38 2.00
CA GLN A 271 15.13 13.31 1.84
C GLN A 271 16.49 12.65 2.15
N SER A 272 16.51 11.69 3.07
CA SER A 272 17.72 10.93 3.41
C SER A 272 18.04 9.81 2.41
N GLY A 273 17.25 9.66 1.34
CA GLY A 273 17.41 8.56 0.38
C GLY A 273 16.89 7.22 0.88
N GLY A 274 15.98 7.23 1.87
CA GLY A 274 15.39 6.04 2.47
C GLY A 274 16.17 5.48 3.66
N ASN A 275 16.89 6.32 4.41
CA ASN A 275 17.53 5.88 5.66
C ASN A 275 16.53 5.97 6.84
N PRO A 276 16.62 5.06 7.83
CA PRO A 276 15.74 5.06 8.99
C PRO A 276 15.70 6.40 9.75
N VAL A 277 14.50 6.78 10.19
CA VAL A 277 14.25 8.00 10.95
C VAL A 277 14.26 7.72 12.45
N LYS A 278 15.05 8.49 13.19
CA LYS A 278 15.22 8.39 14.64
C LYS A 278 14.29 9.37 15.39
N TYR A 279 13.50 8.99 16.38
CA TYR A 279 13.20 7.65 16.91
C TYR A 279 11.69 7.44 17.04
N GLY A 280 11.26 6.18 17.15
CA GLY A 280 9.88 5.78 17.37
C GLY A 280 9.67 4.85 18.56
N GLN A 281 8.41 4.74 18.97
CA GLN A 281 7.86 3.71 19.86
C GLN A 281 6.51 3.24 19.29
N CYS A 282 5.82 2.32 19.95
CA CYS A 282 4.62 1.64 19.41
C CYS A 282 3.57 2.58 18.79
N TRP A 283 3.26 3.73 19.42
CA TRP A 283 2.30 4.70 18.83
C TRP A 283 2.84 5.42 17.59
N VAL A 284 4.15 5.65 17.49
CA VAL A 284 4.79 6.27 16.32
C VAL A 284 4.78 5.27 15.16
N PHE A 285 5.15 4.01 15.41
CA PHE A 285 5.04 2.93 14.43
C PHE A 285 3.60 2.79 13.95
N SER A 286 2.64 2.75 14.88
CA SER A 286 1.22 2.67 14.53
C SER A 286 0.75 3.84 13.67
N GLY A 287 1.13 5.08 14.02
CA GLY A 287 0.81 6.27 13.23
C GLY A 287 1.37 6.23 11.82
N ALA A 288 2.62 5.81 11.68
CA ALA A 288 3.27 5.63 10.38
C ALA A 288 2.60 4.50 9.56
N THR A 289 2.31 3.35 10.18
CA THR A 289 1.61 2.24 9.50
C THR A 289 0.23 2.63 9.01
N VAL A 290 -0.56 3.40 9.79
CA VAL A 290 -1.86 3.93 9.31
C VAL A 290 -1.64 4.79 8.06
N THR A 291 -0.69 5.72 8.12
CA THR A 291 -0.39 6.64 7.01
C THR A 291 -0.02 5.89 5.72
N VAL A 292 0.89 4.92 5.82
CA VAL A 292 1.34 4.09 4.68
C VAL A 292 0.20 3.20 4.17
N CYS A 293 -0.63 2.62 5.04
CA CYS A 293 -1.77 1.82 4.58
C CYS A 293 -2.80 2.68 3.85
N ARG A 294 -3.19 3.83 4.44
CA ARG A 294 -4.22 4.72 3.88
C ARG A 294 -3.77 5.35 2.56
N THR A 295 -2.50 5.78 2.45
CA THR A 295 -1.96 6.31 1.19
C THR A 295 -1.94 5.26 0.07
N LEU A 296 -1.80 3.98 0.41
CA LEU A 296 -1.90 2.87 -0.55
C LEU A 296 -3.36 2.41 -0.78
N GLY A 297 -4.35 3.01 -0.12
CA GLY A 297 -5.77 2.66 -0.25
C GLY A 297 -6.21 1.44 0.56
N ILE A 298 -5.40 0.96 1.52
CA ILE A 298 -5.76 -0.10 2.45
C ILE A 298 -6.45 0.53 3.68
N PRO A 299 -7.72 0.23 3.97
CA PRO A 299 -8.38 0.77 5.15
C PRO A 299 -7.67 0.29 6.42
N CYS A 300 -7.30 1.24 7.28
CA CYS A 300 -6.44 0.97 8.43
C CYS A 300 -6.80 1.85 9.63
N ARG A 301 -6.65 1.31 10.84
CA ARG A 301 -6.83 2.03 12.11
C ARG A 301 -5.79 1.62 13.14
N SER A 302 -5.49 2.52 14.07
CA SER A 302 -4.69 2.22 15.26
C SER A 302 -5.55 1.57 16.34
N THR A 303 -5.03 0.54 17.00
CA THR A 303 -5.70 -0.17 18.10
C THR A 303 -4.77 -0.18 19.31
N THR A 304 -5.30 0.26 20.46
CA THR A 304 -4.56 0.28 21.73
C THR A 304 -5.06 -0.83 22.63
N ASN A 305 -4.12 -1.63 23.16
CA ASN A 305 -4.36 -2.58 24.22
C ASN A 305 -3.72 -2.10 25.51
N TYR A 306 -4.51 -2.01 26.58
CA TYR A 306 -4.00 -1.63 27.89
C TYR A 306 -3.63 -2.86 28.71
N VAL A 307 -2.58 -2.77 29.53
CA VAL A 307 -2.05 -3.92 30.28
C VAL A 307 -1.66 -5.03 29.30
N SER A 308 -0.87 -4.66 28.29
CA SER A 308 -0.52 -5.55 27.18
C SER A 308 0.59 -6.50 27.61
N ALA A 309 0.24 -7.78 27.73
CA ALA A 309 1.21 -8.84 27.96
C ALA A 309 2.12 -9.00 26.73
N HIS A 310 3.43 -9.07 26.99
CA HIS A 310 4.44 -9.47 26.03
C HIS A 310 5.03 -10.79 26.53
N ASP A 311 4.52 -11.88 25.96
CA ASP A 311 4.95 -13.25 26.20
C ASP A 311 6.06 -13.59 25.20
N THR A 312 7.23 -13.92 25.73
CA THR A 312 8.46 -14.16 24.97
C THR A 312 8.76 -15.65 24.75
N ASN A 313 7.98 -16.54 25.38
CA ASN A 313 8.21 -18.00 25.36
C ASN A 313 6.99 -18.80 24.82
N ARG A 314 5.93 -18.12 24.38
CA ARG A 314 4.71 -18.69 23.77
C ARG A 314 3.90 -19.58 24.73
N SER A 315 4.04 -19.35 26.04
CA SER A 315 3.34 -20.08 27.09
C SER A 315 1.87 -19.67 27.24
N MET A 316 1.49 -18.49 26.74
CA MET A 316 0.27 -17.76 27.09
C MET A 316 0.20 -17.34 28.57
N THR A 317 1.31 -17.35 29.28
CA THR A 317 1.46 -16.80 30.63
C THR A 317 2.46 -15.64 30.61
N VAL A 318 2.47 -14.86 31.69
CA VAL A 318 3.49 -13.83 31.92
C VAL A 318 4.14 -14.22 33.23
N ASP A 319 5.33 -14.79 33.14
CA ASP A 319 5.99 -15.39 34.29
C ASP A 319 6.92 -14.39 34.98
N LYS A 320 6.71 -14.17 36.27
CA LYS A 320 7.52 -13.28 37.11
C LYS A 320 8.10 -14.05 38.29
N PHE A 321 9.41 -13.98 38.43
CA PHE A 321 10.13 -14.68 39.48
C PHE A 321 10.41 -13.73 40.64
N PHE A 322 10.26 -14.24 41.86
CA PHE A 322 10.49 -13.48 43.09
C PHE A 322 11.35 -14.30 44.03
N ASP A 323 12.26 -13.63 44.73
CA ASP A 323 13.05 -14.26 45.79
C ASP A 323 12.19 -14.53 47.03
N MET A 324 12.77 -15.21 48.03
CA MET A 324 12.08 -15.53 49.27
C MET A 324 11.69 -14.30 50.12
N PHE A 325 12.19 -13.11 49.77
CA PHE A 325 11.89 -11.84 50.41
C PHE A 325 10.84 -11.03 49.63
N GLY A 326 10.37 -11.53 48.49
CA GLY A 326 9.38 -10.87 47.63
C GLY A 326 9.97 -9.84 46.67
N ASN A 327 11.30 -9.78 46.51
CA ASN A 327 11.92 -8.94 45.50
C ASN A 327 11.83 -9.63 44.13
N LYS A 328 11.49 -8.87 43.09
CA LYS A 328 11.48 -9.38 41.72
C LYS A 328 12.91 -9.76 41.33
N ILE A 329 13.08 -10.98 40.85
CA ILE A 329 14.33 -11.45 40.25
C ILE A 329 14.34 -10.92 38.81
N GLU A 330 15.36 -10.12 38.48
CA GLU A 330 15.55 -9.59 37.14
C GLU A 330 16.19 -10.61 36.20
N GLU A 331 16.11 -10.34 34.89
CA GLU A 331 16.66 -11.19 33.84
C GLU A 331 18.16 -11.45 34.04
N SER A 332 18.57 -12.70 33.85
CA SER A 332 19.98 -13.13 33.90
C SER A 332 20.20 -14.36 33.02
N GLU A 333 21.45 -14.76 32.79
CA GLU A 333 21.77 -16.00 32.05
C GLU A 333 21.14 -17.26 32.67
N GLU A 334 20.82 -17.23 33.97
CA GLU A 334 20.20 -18.33 34.71
C GLU A 334 18.66 -18.25 34.77
N VAL A 335 18.08 -17.08 34.46
CA VAL A 335 16.65 -16.78 34.58
C VAL A 335 16.16 -16.07 33.32
N ASP A 336 15.53 -16.84 32.43
CA ASP A 336 14.85 -16.32 31.25
C ASP A 336 13.47 -15.74 31.62
N CYS A 337 13.44 -14.47 32.02
CA CYS A 337 12.22 -13.76 32.43
C CYS A 337 11.93 -12.50 31.60
N LYS A 338 12.06 -12.61 30.28
CA LYS A 338 11.83 -11.50 29.34
C LYS A 338 10.37 -11.08 29.21
N ASP A 339 9.45 -11.85 29.80
CA ASP A 339 8.04 -11.52 29.84
C ASP A 339 7.80 -10.18 30.54
N SER A 340 7.06 -9.31 29.86
CA SER A 340 6.75 -7.99 30.37
C SER A 340 5.27 -7.67 30.20
N CYS A 341 4.81 -6.67 30.95
CA CYS A 341 3.46 -6.16 30.82
C CYS A 341 3.55 -4.65 30.62
N TRP A 342 3.26 -4.22 29.40
CA TRP A 342 3.29 -2.82 29.00
C TRP A 342 2.04 -2.11 29.51
N ASN A 343 2.20 -0.87 29.97
CA ASN A 343 1.07 -0.02 30.39
C ASN A 343 0.00 0.06 29.29
N PHE A 344 0.46 0.23 28.05
CA PHE A 344 -0.31 0.09 26.84
C PHE A 344 0.63 -0.33 25.71
N HIS A 345 0.06 -0.96 24.70
CA HIS A 345 0.71 -1.23 23.43
C HIS A 345 -0.22 -0.83 22.29
N VAL A 346 0.34 -0.40 21.17
CA VAL A 346 -0.42 0.07 20.01
C VAL A 346 0.03 -0.68 18.76
N TRP A 347 -0.93 -1.27 18.05
CA TRP A 347 -0.74 -1.91 16.75
C TRP A 347 -1.76 -1.37 15.74
N ASN A 348 -1.90 -2.04 14.60
CA ASN A 348 -2.84 -1.64 13.55
C ASN A 348 -3.78 -2.77 13.17
N ASP A 349 -5.05 -2.42 12.93
CA ASP A 349 -5.97 -3.29 12.23
C ASP A 349 -6.10 -2.81 10.79
N VAL A 350 -5.92 -3.73 9.82
CA VAL A 350 -6.09 -3.49 8.38
C VAL A 350 -7.25 -4.30 7.83
N TRP A 351 -8.09 -3.70 7.00
CA TRP A 351 -9.26 -4.35 6.44
C TRP A 351 -8.93 -5.06 5.12
N MET A 352 -9.15 -6.38 5.06
CA MET A 352 -9.00 -7.15 3.83
C MET A 352 -9.73 -8.49 3.85
N ALA A 353 -9.97 -9.04 2.67
CA ALA A 353 -10.34 -10.44 2.46
C ALA A 353 -9.15 -11.37 2.76
N ARG A 354 -9.47 -12.60 3.18
CA ARG A 354 -8.50 -13.67 3.47
C ARG A 354 -8.82 -14.93 2.65
N PRO A 355 -8.60 -14.91 1.32
CA PRO A 355 -8.87 -16.07 0.46
C PRO A 355 -7.95 -17.26 0.77
N ASP A 356 -6.85 -17.01 1.48
CA ASP A 356 -5.93 -18.01 2.02
C ASP A 356 -6.46 -18.74 3.27
N LEU A 357 -7.55 -18.25 3.88
CA LEU A 357 -8.19 -18.82 5.06
C LEU A 357 -9.61 -19.34 4.75
N PRO A 358 -10.20 -20.20 5.61
CA PRO A 358 -11.60 -20.55 5.50
C PRO A 358 -12.54 -19.32 5.52
N PRO A 359 -13.73 -19.40 4.90
CA PRO A 359 -14.71 -18.32 4.92
C PRO A 359 -15.04 -17.84 6.34
N GLY A 360 -15.15 -16.52 6.50
CA GLY A 360 -15.46 -15.88 7.79
C GLY A 360 -14.25 -15.35 8.58
N TYR A 361 -13.04 -15.45 8.04
CA TYR A 361 -11.82 -14.88 8.64
C TYR A 361 -11.29 -13.60 7.96
N GLY A 362 -11.99 -13.10 6.94
CA GLY A 362 -11.75 -11.76 6.37
C GLY A 362 -12.20 -10.63 7.32
N GLY A 363 -12.13 -9.38 6.83
CA GLY A 363 -12.41 -8.18 7.61
C GLY A 363 -11.15 -7.63 8.26
N TRP A 364 -11.23 -7.19 9.51
CA TRP A 364 -10.08 -6.64 10.24
C TRP A 364 -9.01 -7.70 10.57
N GLN A 365 -7.77 -7.40 10.18
CA GLN A 365 -6.58 -8.20 10.44
C GLN A 365 -5.58 -7.38 11.26
N ILE A 366 -5.00 -7.99 12.28
CA ILE A 366 -3.98 -7.38 13.13
C ILE A 366 -2.64 -7.46 12.42
N ILE A 367 -1.97 -6.32 12.28
CA ILE A 367 -0.54 -6.22 11.97
C ILE A 367 0.14 -5.40 13.04
N ASP A 368 1.37 -5.76 13.40
CA ASP A 368 2.17 -5.01 14.35
C ASP A 368 3.56 -4.77 13.78
N ALA A 369 3.87 -3.49 13.59
CA ALA A 369 5.16 -3.03 13.10
C ALA A 369 6.17 -2.78 14.22
N THR A 370 5.76 -2.86 15.48
CA THR A 370 6.69 -2.71 16.61
C THR A 370 7.52 -3.98 16.73
N PRO A 371 8.86 -3.91 16.66
CA PRO A 371 9.71 -5.08 16.77
C PRO A 371 9.62 -5.65 18.19
N GLN A 372 8.94 -6.78 18.32
CA GLN A 372 8.72 -7.50 19.58
C GLN A 372 9.28 -8.92 19.48
N GLU A 373 8.70 -9.71 18.57
CA GLU A 373 9.09 -11.10 18.31
C GLU A 373 9.33 -11.31 16.82
N THR A 374 10.13 -12.32 16.48
CA THR A 374 10.39 -12.65 15.06
C THR A 374 9.34 -13.61 14.49
N SER A 375 8.91 -13.35 13.24
CA SER A 375 8.12 -14.23 12.39
C SER A 375 8.89 -14.50 11.10
N ASP A 376 9.21 -15.78 10.85
CA ASP A 376 10.14 -16.21 9.80
C ASP A 376 11.50 -15.47 9.88
N GLN A 377 12.06 -15.36 11.09
CA GLN A 377 13.35 -14.72 11.38
C GLN A 377 13.42 -13.20 11.13
N VAL A 378 12.27 -12.54 10.91
CA VAL A 378 12.15 -11.08 10.71
C VAL A 378 11.23 -10.51 11.78
N TYR A 379 11.53 -9.33 12.33
CA TYR A 379 10.69 -8.61 13.27
C TYR A 379 9.43 -8.05 12.58
N ARG A 380 8.39 -8.88 12.57
CA ARG A 380 7.08 -8.58 11.97
C ARG A 380 6.01 -9.44 12.62
N CYS A 381 4.78 -8.94 12.66
CA CYS A 381 3.63 -9.72 13.12
C CYS A 381 2.40 -9.47 12.23
N GLY A 382 1.67 -10.55 11.91
CA GLY A 382 0.46 -10.53 11.11
C GLY A 382 0.66 -10.75 9.60
N PRO A 383 -0.43 -10.61 8.81
CA PRO A 383 -1.78 -10.25 9.23
C PRO A 383 -2.54 -11.42 9.90
N ALA A 384 -2.94 -11.24 11.16
CA ALA A 384 -3.72 -12.22 11.93
C ALA A 384 -5.20 -11.84 11.96
N SER A 385 -6.12 -12.79 11.71
CA SER A 385 -7.56 -12.48 11.70
C SER A 385 -8.09 -12.19 13.10
N ILE A 386 -8.71 -11.02 13.32
CA ILE A 386 -9.34 -10.69 14.62
C ILE A 386 -10.41 -11.74 14.98
N ALA A 387 -11.18 -12.19 13.99
CA ALA A 387 -12.19 -13.23 14.20
C ALA A 387 -11.57 -14.58 14.63
N ALA A 388 -10.36 -14.91 14.16
CA ALA A 388 -9.63 -16.10 14.60
C ALA A 388 -9.10 -15.95 16.03
N VAL A 389 -8.53 -14.79 16.36
CA VAL A 389 -8.05 -14.46 17.72
C VAL A 389 -9.20 -14.56 18.73
N GLN A 390 -10.34 -13.95 18.43
CA GLN A 390 -11.54 -14.00 19.29
C GLN A 390 -12.05 -15.43 19.54
N LYS A 391 -11.88 -16.34 18.57
CA LYS A 391 -12.26 -17.74 18.68
C LYS A 391 -11.16 -18.62 19.29
N GLY A 392 -10.01 -18.07 19.65
CA GLY A 392 -8.85 -18.82 20.16
C GLY A 392 -8.20 -19.74 19.13
N SER A 393 -8.41 -19.50 17.83
CA SER A 393 -7.94 -20.38 16.75
C SER A 393 -6.49 -20.08 16.36
N LYS A 394 -5.54 -20.61 17.13
CA LYS A 394 -4.08 -20.44 16.91
C LYS A 394 -3.54 -20.87 15.56
N LYS A 395 -4.28 -21.67 14.78
CA LYS A 395 -3.84 -22.14 13.45
C LYS A 395 -3.88 -21.05 12.37
N PHE A 396 -4.56 -19.94 12.62
CA PHE A 396 -4.84 -18.90 11.63
C PHE A 396 -4.36 -17.50 12.09
N ILE A 397 -3.49 -17.48 13.12
CA ILE A 397 -2.92 -16.29 13.76
C ILE A 397 -1.46 -16.20 13.36
#